data_AF-A0A2K3E3G3-F1
#
_entry.id   AF-A0A2K3E3G3-F1
#
_cell.length_a   1.000
_cell.length_b   1.000
_cell.length_c   1.000
_cell.angle_alpha   90.00
_cell.angle_beta   90.00
_cell.angle_gamma   90.00
#
_symmetry.space_group_name_H-M   'P 1'
#
loop_
_entity.id
_entity.type
_entity.pdbx_description
1 polymer ?
#
loop_
_entity_poly.entity_id
_entity_poly.type
_entity_poly.pdbx_seq_one_letter_code
_entity_poly.pdbx_strand_id
1 'polypeptide(L)'
;MARRGLSKASLSQSGALAAFTVGAVHMTAGLQFGATLILFYLSSSKLTRVGAKRKAQVEEEHKEGGRRNAVQVLANSLAACVFAELLYVLSSADGTHTGGWLAQLLLRGGVDVQRARVLLAGGFLGHYACCCADTWASELGILSRSRPRLITTGRAVPPGTNGGVSALGLACSAAGGAFMGAAFAATGALGCAAGAPLCGGSLCPAAGGSGAGTWLTGPAGVATLTGVGLACGLFGSLLDSLLGATLQYTGWDDRAARVVGWRHRRSRGGGAAGACLQDGKKGLADGGRANGTDDGEGEADAAAVVHISGLPVLSNDAVNFVAAAITACAGAVLLERAGA
;
A
#
# COMPACT_ATOMS: atom_id res chain seq x y z
N MET A 1 11.24 15.76 6.65
CA MET A 1 10.82 14.99 5.46
C MET A 1 9.58 15.56 4.76
N ALA A 2 8.50 15.87 5.47
CA ALA A 2 7.25 16.38 4.88
C ALA A 2 7.44 17.58 3.93
N ARG A 3 8.23 18.59 4.34
CA ARG A 3 8.59 19.74 3.48
C ARG A 3 9.29 19.32 2.18
N ARG A 4 10.20 18.34 2.24
CA ARG A 4 10.86 17.76 1.06
C ARG A 4 9.86 17.01 0.18
N GLY A 5 8.83 16.38 0.75
CA GLY A 5 7.76 15.73 -0.01
C GLY A 5 6.92 16.72 -0.81
N LEU A 6 6.59 17.87 -0.20
CA LEU A 6 5.91 18.97 -0.89
C LEU A 6 6.78 19.56 -2.01
N SER A 7 8.05 19.87 -1.72
CA SER A 7 8.95 20.48 -2.69
C SER A 7 9.28 19.56 -3.87
N LYS A 8 9.13 18.24 -3.69
CA LYS A 8 9.37 17.21 -4.71
C LYS A 8 8.08 16.70 -5.38
N ALA A 9 6.94 17.29 -5.06
CA ALA A 9 5.60 16.89 -5.50
C ALA A 9 5.26 15.40 -5.23
N SER A 10 5.95 14.76 -4.28
CA SER A 10 5.64 13.38 -3.88
C SER A 10 4.47 13.29 -2.90
N LEU A 11 4.16 14.39 -2.22
CA LEU A 11 3.02 14.53 -1.31
C LEU A 11 2.21 15.78 -1.67
N SER A 12 0.89 15.69 -1.50
CA SER A 12 0.01 16.86 -1.42
C SER A 12 0.10 17.52 -0.04
N GLN A 13 -0.54 18.68 0.17
CA GLN A 13 -0.58 19.34 1.49
C GLN A 13 -1.17 18.43 2.58
N SER A 14 -2.31 17.79 2.30
CA SER A 14 -2.94 16.84 3.22
C SER A 14 -2.05 15.60 3.44
N GLY A 15 -1.41 15.09 2.38
CA GLY A 15 -0.46 13.99 2.47
C GLY A 15 0.79 14.32 3.28
N ALA A 16 1.28 15.56 3.20
CA ALA A 16 2.45 15.99 3.97
C ALA A 16 2.16 16.12 5.46
N LEU A 17 0.97 16.62 5.83
CA LEU A 17 0.51 16.63 7.21
C LEU A 17 0.36 15.21 7.74
N ALA A 18 -0.34 14.34 7.01
CA ALA A 18 -0.50 12.93 7.39
C ALA A 18 0.86 12.23 7.55
N ALA A 19 1.80 12.44 6.61
CA ALA A 19 3.13 11.84 6.68
C ALA A 19 3.96 12.39 7.85
N PHE A 20 3.76 13.66 8.24
CA PHE A 20 4.37 14.22 9.44
C PHE A 20 3.83 13.54 10.70
N THR A 21 2.50 13.41 10.82
CA THR A 21 1.87 12.74 11.96
C THR A 21 2.28 11.27 12.07
N VAL A 22 2.22 10.51 10.96
CA VAL A 22 2.66 9.11 10.90
C VAL A 22 4.15 9.00 11.28
N GLY A 23 4.98 9.91 10.77
CA GLY A 23 6.40 9.97 11.11
C GLY A 23 6.66 10.26 12.59
N ALA A 24 5.88 11.15 13.20
CA ALA A 24 5.97 11.45 14.62
C ALA A 24 5.61 10.23 15.46
N VAL A 25 4.50 9.55 15.15
CA VAL A 25 4.05 8.31 15.82
C VAL A 25 5.12 7.20 15.72
N HIS A 26 5.75 7.03 14.56
CA HIS A 26 6.80 6.02 14.43
C HIS A 26 8.07 6.40 15.22
N MET A 27 8.38 7.69 15.32
CA MET A 27 9.54 8.16 16.09
C MET A 27 9.30 8.10 17.60
N THR A 28 8.07 8.33 18.07
CA THR A 28 7.69 8.14 19.48
C THR A 28 7.80 6.67 19.89
N ALA A 29 7.42 5.76 18.99
CA ALA A 29 7.58 4.33 19.23
C ALA A 29 9.05 3.85 19.26
N GLY A 30 9.97 4.61 18.66
CA GLY A 30 11.41 4.36 18.72
C GLY A 30 12.15 4.61 17.41
N LEU A 31 13.47 4.80 17.50
CA LEU A 31 14.32 5.11 16.34
C LEU A 31 14.21 4.05 15.23
N GLN A 32 14.10 2.77 15.59
CA GLN A 32 13.98 1.66 14.63
C GLN A 32 12.77 1.85 13.70
N PHE A 33 11.59 2.12 14.25
CA PHE A 33 10.35 2.24 13.47
C PHE A 33 10.35 3.52 12.62
N GLY A 34 10.78 4.64 13.20
CA GLY A 34 10.92 5.91 12.48
C GLY A 34 11.93 5.84 11.34
N ALA A 35 13.10 5.25 11.57
CA ALA A 35 14.12 5.08 10.53
C ALA A 35 13.68 4.09 9.44
N THR A 36 12.99 3.00 9.79
CA THR A 36 12.42 2.05 8.82
C THR A 36 11.41 2.74 7.91
N LEU A 37 10.49 3.53 8.47
CA LEU A 37 9.53 4.33 7.69
C LEU A 37 10.24 5.32 6.76
N ILE A 38 11.30 5.98 7.23
CA ILE A 38 12.10 6.89 6.41
C ILE A 38 12.74 6.16 5.23
N LEU A 39 13.32 4.98 5.45
CA LEU A 39 13.93 4.16 4.41
C LEU A 39 12.90 3.72 3.36
N PHE A 40 11.73 3.25 3.80
CA PHE A 40 10.59 2.95 2.91
C PHE A 40 10.20 4.17 2.07
N TYR A 41 10.00 5.33 2.69
CA TYR A 41 9.59 6.54 2.00
C TYR A 41 10.63 6.99 0.96
N LEU A 42 11.91 7.00 1.34
CA LEU A 42 12.99 7.46 0.48
C LEU A 42 13.24 6.53 -0.71
N SER A 43 13.21 5.20 -0.50
CA SER A 43 13.40 4.23 -1.58
C SER A 43 12.23 4.28 -2.57
N SER A 44 11.00 4.23 -2.05
CA SER A 44 9.77 4.31 -2.85
C SER A 44 9.67 5.61 -3.64
N SER A 45 9.95 6.76 -3.01
CA SER A 45 9.89 8.08 -3.69
C SER A 45 10.94 8.27 -4.78
N LYS A 46 12.04 7.51 -4.75
CA LYS A 46 13.03 7.51 -5.84
C LYS A 46 12.50 6.72 -7.03
N LEU A 47 11.91 5.55 -6.78
CA LEU A 47 11.41 4.67 -7.83
C LEU A 47 10.20 5.22 -8.57
N THR A 48 9.32 5.96 -7.90
CA THR A 48 8.16 6.64 -8.54
C THR A 48 8.54 7.59 -9.65
N ARG A 49 9.80 8.01 -9.74
CA ARG A 49 10.32 8.87 -10.82
C ARG A 49 10.83 8.08 -12.03
N VAL A 50 11.27 6.83 -11.82
CA VAL A 50 11.86 6.00 -12.87
C VAL A 50 10.80 5.55 -13.87
N GLY A 51 9.62 5.15 -13.38
CA GLY A 51 8.49 4.69 -14.20
C GLY A 51 7.55 5.79 -14.70
N ALA A 52 7.69 7.04 -14.23
CA ALA A 52 6.70 8.10 -14.41
C ALA A 52 6.32 8.37 -15.87
N LYS A 53 7.30 8.45 -16.78
CA LYS A 53 7.04 8.71 -18.21
C LYS A 53 6.18 7.63 -18.86
N ARG A 54 6.43 6.35 -18.53
CA ARG A 54 5.68 5.22 -19.09
C ARG A 54 4.31 5.09 -18.44
N LYS A 55 4.19 5.32 -17.12
CA LYS A 55 2.89 5.36 -16.44
C LYS A 55 1.99 6.46 -16.99
N ALA A 56 2.51 7.66 -17.22
CA ALA A 56 1.75 8.77 -17.81
C ALA A 56 1.19 8.48 -19.21
N GLN A 57 1.77 7.54 -19.95
CA GLN A 57 1.30 7.13 -21.27
C GLN A 57 0.26 6.01 -21.22
N VAL A 58 0.25 5.23 -20.14
CA VAL A 58 -0.52 3.98 -20.04
C VAL A 58 -1.72 4.11 -19.09
N GLU A 59 -1.59 4.94 -18.07
CA GLU A 59 -2.59 5.17 -17.03
C GLU A 59 -3.18 6.58 -17.16
N GLU A 60 -4.51 6.70 -17.11
CA GLU A 60 -5.20 7.99 -17.13
C GLU A 60 -5.06 8.76 -15.80
N GLU A 61 -5.12 8.05 -14.66
CA GLU A 61 -5.08 8.65 -13.32
C GLU A 61 -3.64 8.97 -12.83
N HIS A 62 -2.66 9.01 -13.74
CA HIS A 62 -1.27 9.26 -13.38
C HIS A 62 -1.10 10.68 -12.81
N LYS A 63 -0.62 10.77 -11.56
CA LYS A 63 -0.26 12.04 -10.91
C LYS A 63 1.25 12.24 -11.00
N GLU A 64 1.68 13.36 -11.59
CA GLU A 64 3.11 13.71 -11.63
C GLU A 64 3.73 13.71 -10.22
N GLY A 65 4.85 12.99 -10.08
CA GLY A 65 5.56 12.82 -8.81
C GLY A 65 4.90 11.87 -7.81
N GLY A 66 3.74 11.28 -8.14
CA GLY A 66 2.97 10.37 -7.28
C GLY A 66 2.10 11.07 -6.24
N ARG A 67 2.32 12.37 -5.99
CA ARG A 67 1.52 13.35 -5.21
C ARG A 67 0.48 12.76 -4.24
N ARG A 68 0.95 11.93 -3.29
CA ARG A 68 0.06 11.14 -2.42
C ARG A 68 -0.76 12.03 -1.49
N ASN A 69 -2.03 11.70 -1.29
CA ASN A 69 -2.92 12.39 -0.36
C ASN A 69 -2.95 11.74 1.02
N ALA A 70 -3.65 12.37 1.98
CA ALA A 70 -3.75 11.83 3.33
C ALA A 70 -4.34 10.40 3.36
N VAL A 71 -5.36 10.12 2.54
CA VAL A 71 -5.97 8.78 2.47
C VAL A 71 -4.95 7.73 2.04
N GLN A 72 -4.17 8.00 1.00
CA GLN A 72 -3.10 7.13 0.52
C GLN A 72 -1.99 6.91 1.55
N VAL A 73 -1.61 7.98 2.27
CA VAL A 73 -0.60 7.86 3.32
C VAL A 73 -1.12 6.99 4.46
N LEU A 74 -2.36 7.23 4.93
CA LEU A 74 -2.97 6.48 6.03
C LEU A 74 -3.26 5.03 5.65
N ALA A 75 -3.77 4.77 4.45
CA ALA A 75 -4.00 3.40 3.95
C ALA A 75 -2.73 2.55 4.00
N ASN A 76 -1.57 3.15 3.69
CA ASN A 76 -0.28 2.47 3.68
C ASN A 76 0.47 2.50 5.02
N SER A 77 -0.06 3.09 6.08
CA SER A 77 0.70 3.24 7.35
C SER A 77 -0.10 3.09 8.64
N LEU A 78 -1.44 3.14 8.60
CA LEU A 78 -2.26 3.12 9.80
C LEU A 78 -2.09 1.84 10.63
N ALA A 79 -2.09 0.66 9.98
CA ALA A 79 -1.83 -0.60 10.67
C ALA A 79 -0.43 -0.64 11.29
N ALA A 80 0.59 -0.14 10.58
CA ALA A 80 1.94 -0.02 11.12
C ALA A 80 2.05 0.95 12.31
N CYS A 81 1.31 2.07 12.30
CA CYS A 81 1.20 2.95 13.47
C CYS A 81 0.68 2.17 14.70
N VAL A 82 -0.37 1.36 14.52
CA VAL A 82 -0.93 0.55 15.61
C VAL A 82 0.10 -0.46 16.12
N PHE A 83 0.80 -1.18 15.24
CA PHE A 83 1.83 -2.13 15.68
C PHE A 83 2.98 -1.45 16.43
N ALA A 84 3.46 -0.31 15.94
CA ALA A 84 4.54 0.45 16.57
C ALA A 84 4.15 0.98 17.95
N GLU A 85 2.96 1.57 18.09
CA GLU A 85 2.47 2.10 19.36
C GLU A 85 2.16 0.98 20.38
N LEU A 86 1.61 -0.16 19.95
CA LEU A 86 1.44 -1.30 20.85
C LEU A 86 2.80 -1.84 21.34
N LEU A 87 3.82 -1.87 20.49
CA LEU A 87 5.18 -2.23 20.90
C LEU A 87 5.76 -1.23 21.92
N TYR A 88 5.51 0.06 21.73
CA TYR A 88 5.91 1.09 22.68
C TYR A 88 5.23 0.92 24.05
N VAL A 89 3.91 0.67 24.05
CA VAL A 89 3.14 0.42 25.28
C VAL A 89 3.65 -0.85 26.00
N LEU A 90 3.90 -1.94 25.27
CA LEU A 90 4.45 -3.17 25.86
C LEU A 90 5.88 -3.03 26.36
N SER A 91 6.65 -2.09 25.81
CA SER A 91 8.00 -1.76 26.29
C SER A 91 7.95 -0.86 27.53
N SER A 92 6.83 -0.17 27.76
CA SER A 92 6.58 0.68 28.93
C SER A 92 6.01 -0.09 30.13
N ALA A 93 5.77 -1.40 29.99
CA ALA A 93 5.21 -2.26 31.02
C ALA A 93 6.14 -2.44 32.23
N ASP A 94 7.45 -2.21 32.07
CA ASP A 94 8.47 -2.34 33.12
C ASP A 94 8.44 -1.19 34.16
N GLY A 95 7.46 -0.28 34.07
CA GLY A 95 7.04 0.59 35.20
C GLY A 95 7.69 1.97 35.30
N THR A 96 8.55 2.36 34.36
CA THR A 96 9.34 3.61 34.43
C THR A 96 8.78 4.79 33.62
N HIS A 97 7.73 4.58 32.80
CA HIS A 97 7.18 5.62 31.90
C HIS A 97 5.67 5.84 32.08
N THR A 98 5.23 7.08 31.85
CA THR A 98 3.80 7.48 31.75
C THR A 98 3.08 6.62 30.71
N GLY A 99 2.21 5.70 31.16
CA GLY A 99 1.48 4.77 30.28
C GLY A 99 1.44 3.32 30.76
N GLY A 100 2.22 2.96 31.80
CA GLY A 100 2.26 1.60 32.35
C GLY A 100 0.90 1.03 32.77
N TRP A 101 -0.08 1.87 33.13
CA TRP A 101 -1.45 1.42 33.44
C TRP A 101 -2.17 0.81 32.23
N LEU A 102 -1.94 1.33 31.01
CA LEU A 102 -2.53 0.80 29.78
C LEU A 102 -1.89 -0.54 29.42
N ALA A 103 -0.57 -0.65 29.57
CA ALA A 103 0.14 -1.92 29.41
C ALA A 103 -0.38 -2.96 30.41
N GLN A 104 -0.53 -2.60 31.68
CA GLN A 104 -1.11 -3.47 32.71
C GLN A 104 -2.55 -3.89 32.37
N LEU A 105 -3.38 -2.99 31.83
CA LEU A 105 -4.75 -3.28 31.39
C LEU A 105 -4.77 -4.28 30.22
N LEU A 106 -3.95 -4.07 29.19
CA LEU A 106 -3.86 -4.94 28.01
C LEU A 106 -3.29 -6.32 28.34
N LEU A 107 -2.41 -6.41 29.35
CA LEU A 107 -1.76 -7.64 29.77
C LEU A 107 -2.53 -8.42 30.85
N ARG A 108 -3.68 -7.94 31.33
CA ARG A 108 -4.48 -8.60 32.39
C ARG A 108 -4.89 -10.05 32.06
N GLY A 109 -4.84 -10.45 30.79
CA GLY A 109 -5.21 -11.79 30.32
C GLY A 109 -4.10 -12.85 30.36
N GLY A 110 -2.94 -12.59 30.98
CA GLY A 110 -1.83 -13.55 31.01
C GLY A 110 -1.14 -13.73 29.65
N VAL A 111 -1.14 -12.68 28.82
CA VAL A 111 -0.49 -12.67 27.52
C VAL A 111 1.02 -12.76 27.70
N ASP A 112 1.65 -13.71 26.99
CA ASP A 112 3.11 -13.76 26.88
C ASP A 112 3.60 -12.49 26.16
N VAL A 113 4.14 -11.57 26.95
CA VAL A 113 4.64 -10.26 26.49
C VAL A 113 5.70 -10.42 25.41
N GLN A 114 6.55 -11.44 25.54
CA GLN A 114 7.66 -11.64 24.63
C GLN A 114 7.17 -12.16 23.29
N ARG A 115 6.26 -13.12 23.31
CA ARG A 115 5.56 -13.59 22.12
C ARG A 115 4.79 -12.45 21.43
N ALA A 116 4.09 -11.60 22.19
CA ALA A 116 3.36 -10.44 21.66
C ALA A 116 4.30 -9.44 20.96
N ARG A 117 5.49 -9.16 21.54
CA ARG A 117 6.50 -8.30 20.91
C ARG A 117 6.96 -8.85 19.56
N VAL A 118 7.24 -10.15 19.46
CA VAL A 118 7.65 -10.80 18.20
C VAL A 118 6.55 -10.71 17.15
N LEU A 119 5.30 -11.00 17.53
CA LEU A 119 4.15 -10.91 16.63
C LEU A 119 3.95 -9.48 16.09
N LEU A 120 4.00 -8.47 16.95
CA LEU A 120 3.83 -7.08 16.54
C LEU A 120 5.00 -6.59 15.66
N ALA A 121 6.24 -6.99 15.97
CA ALA A 121 7.40 -6.66 15.14
C ALA A 121 7.31 -7.32 13.75
N GLY A 122 6.88 -8.59 13.70
CA GLY A 122 6.62 -9.31 12.45
C GLY A 122 5.47 -8.68 11.66
N GLY A 123 4.43 -8.21 12.35
CA GLY A 123 3.32 -7.47 11.74
C GLY A 123 3.75 -6.16 11.11
N PHE A 124 4.55 -5.37 11.84
CA PHE A 124 5.13 -4.12 11.34
C PHE A 124 6.01 -4.36 10.10
N LEU A 125 6.91 -5.35 10.15
CA LEU A 125 7.78 -5.70 9.04
C LEU A 125 6.96 -6.19 7.83
N GLY A 126 6.02 -7.11 8.04
CA GLY A 126 5.15 -7.64 6.99
C GLY A 126 4.36 -6.56 6.28
N HIS A 127 3.78 -5.63 7.05
CA HIS A 127 3.04 -4.47 6.52
C HIS A 127 3.90 -3.62 5.57
N TYR A 128 5.07 -3.17 6.03
CA TYR A 128 5.92 -2.33 5.20
C TYR A 128 6.61 -3.09 4.06
N ALA A 129 6.92 -4.37 4.25
CA ALA A 129 7.40 -5.23 3.17
C ALA A 129 6.37 -5.33 2.04
N CYS A 130 5.08 -5.52 2.37
CA CYS A 130 3.98 -5.49 1.41
C CYS A 130 3.91 -4.15 0.67
N CYS A 131 3.83 -3.03 1.40
CA CYS A 131 3.69 -1.70 0.80
C CYS A 131 4.90 -1.33 -0.10
N CYS A 132 6.10 -1.72 0.33
CA CYS A 132 7.34 -1.50 -0.42
C CYS A 132 7.36 -2.36 -1.69
N ALA A 133 7.06 -3.65 -1.57
CA ALA A 133 7.01 -4.58 -2.69
C ALA A 133 5.99 -4.14 -3.75
N ASP A 134 4.78 -3.77 -3.35
CA ASP A 134 3.75 -3.25 -4.25
C ASP A 134 4.22 -1.98 -5.00
N THR A 135 4.83 -1.04 -4.28
CA THR A 135 5.38 0.17 -4.92
C THR A 135 6.50 -0.19 -5.90
N TRP A 136 7.45 -1.05 -5.53
CA TRP A 136 8.57 -1.40 -6.40
C TRP A 136 8.10 -2.18 -7.63
N ALA A 137 7.17 -3.11 -7.44
CA ALA A 137 6.59 -3.92 -8.52
C ALA A 137 5.79 -3.08 -9.51
N SER A 138 4.98 -2.13 -9.04
CA SER A 138 4.18 -1.27 -9.93
C SER A 138 5.03 -0.21 -10.64
N GLU A 139 6.04 0.36 -9.97
CA GLU A 139 6.90 1.40 -10.56
C GLU A 139 7.95 0.84 -11.54
N LEU A 140 8.54 -0.32 -11.25
CA LEU A 140 9.55 -0.94 -12.11
C LEU A 140 8.98 -2.03 -13.01
N GLY A 141 7.96 -2.75 -12.57
CA GLY A 141 7.34 -3.82 -13.36
C GLY A 141 6.64 -3.31 -14.61
N ILE A 142 6.15 -2.06 -14.63
CA ILE A 142 5.63 -1.43 -15.85
C ILE A 142 6.70 -1.30 -16.94
N LEU A 143 7.99 -1.30 -16.57
CA LEU A 143 9.12 -1.26 -17.50
C LEU A 143 9.42 -2.63 -18.13
N SER A 144 8.71 -3.69 -17.74
CA SER A 144 8.87 -5.03 -18.30
C SER A 144 8.76 -5.03 -19.83
N ARG A 145 9.63 -5.82 -20.48
CA ARG A 145 9.59 -6.08 -21.93
C ARG A 145 8.44 -7.02 -22.29
N SER A 146 8.14 -7.99 -21.41
CA SER A 146 7.03 -8.92 -21.56
C SER A 146 5.74 -8.29 -21.04
N ARG A 147 4.63 -8.50 -21.75
CA ARG A 147 3.30 -8.07 -21.30
C ARG A 147 2.96 -8.74 -19.96
N PRO A 148 2.38 -8.01 -18.99
CA PRO A 148 1.91 -8.60 -17.75
C PRO A 148 0.77 -9.58 -18.03
N ARG A 149 0.62 -10.55 -17.13
CA ARG A 149 -0.43 -11.56 -17.18
C ARG A 149 -1.38 -11.38 -16.00
N LEU A 150 -2.68 -11.47 -16.23
CA LEU A 150 -3.66 -11.36 -15.16
C LEU A 150 -3.53 -12.56 -14.21
N ILE A 151 -3.41 -12.32 -12.91
CA ILE A 151 -3.13 -13.38 -11.92
C ILE A 151 -4.22 -14.47 -11.86
N THR A 152 -5.47 -14.12 -12.17
CA THR A 152 -6.62 -15.04 -12.11
C THR A 152 -6.76 -15.93 -13.35
N THR A 153 -6.35 -15.46 -14.54
CA THR A 153 -6.59 -16.16 -15.81
C THR A 153 -5.32 -16.50 -16.58
N GLY A 154 -4.17 -15.93 -16.22
CA GLY A 154 -2.90 -16.06 -16.94
C GLY A 154 -2.85 -15.37 -18.31
N ARG A 155 -3.93 -14.71 -18.74
CA ARG A 155 -4.02 -14.02 -20.03
C ARG A 155 -3.15 -12.77 -20.03
N ALA A 156 -2.53 -12.46 -21.17
CA ALA A 156 -1.78 -11.23 -21.33
C ALA A 156 -2.71 -10.02 -21.33
N VAL A 157 -2.40 -9.02 -20.51
CA VAL A 157 -3.19 -7.78 -20.37
C VAL A 157 -2.32 -6.55 -20.64
N PRO A 158 -2.92 -5.40 -20.98
CA PRO A 158 -2.18 -4.15 -21.10
C PRO A 158 -1.44 -3.80 -19.79
N PRO A 159 -0.25 -3.18 -19.85
CA PRO A 159 0.40 -2.64 -18.66
C PRO A 159 -0.53 -1.65 -17.93
N GLY A 160 -0.41 -1.54 -16.61
CA GLY A 160 -1.31 -0.72 -15.78
C GLY A 160 -2.64 -1.39 -15.43
N THR A 161 -2.90 -2.63 -15.89
CA THR A 161 -4.09 -3.38 -15.50
C THR A 161 -4.01 -3.86 -14.05
N ASN A 162 -5.05 -3.60 -13.23
CA ASN A 162 -5.10 -4.10 -11.86
C ASN A 162 -5.09 -5.64 -11.85
N GLY A 163 -4.15 -6.20 -11.08
CA GLY A 163 -3.90 -7.64 -11.01
C GLY A 163 -3.05 -8.24 -12.13
N GLY A 164 -2.44 -7.40 -12.98
CA GLY A 164 -1.43 -7.81 -13.93
C GLY A 164 -0.07 -8.05 -13.26
N VAL A 165 0.43 -9.29 -13.30
CA VAL A 165 1.75 -9.66 -12.77
C VAL A 165 2.77 -9.85 -13.89
N SER A 166 4.02 -9.47 -13.64
CA SER A 166 5.15 -9.70 -14.56
C SER A 166 6.35 -10.27 -13.81
N ALA A 167 7.24 -10.98 -14.51
CA ALA A 167 8.45 -11.54 -13.90
C ALA A 167 9.34 -10.44 -13.28
N LEU A 168 9.48 -9.29 -13.96
CA LEU A 168 10.20 -8.14 -13.43
C LEU A 168 9.49 -7.58 -12.19
N GLY A 169 8.17 -7.48 -12.22
CA GLY A 169 7.36 -7.04 -11.07
C GLY A 169 7.59 -7.93 -9.84
N LEU A 170 7.53 -9.26 -10.01
CA LEU A 170 7.76 -10.21 -8.92
C LEU A 170 9.20 -10.16 -8.38
N ALA A 171 10.19 -10.00 -9.25
CA ALA A 171 11.58 -9.80 -8.82
C ALA A 171 11.72 -8.50 -8.01
N CYS A 172 11.04 -7.43 -8.43
CA CYS A 172 11.00 -6.16 -7.68
C CYS A 172 10.23 -6.30 -6.35
N SER A 173 9.17 -7.10 -6.29
CA SER A 173 8.47 -7.41 -5.05
C SER A 173 9.38 -8.13 -4.04
N ALA A 174 10.10 -9.15 -4.49
CA ALA A 174 11.07 -9.87 -3.66
C ALA A 174 12.18 -8.94 -3.17
N ALA A 175 12.75 -8.12 -4.07
CA ALA A 175 13.79 -7.16 -3.72
C ALA A 175 13.30 -6.09 -2.74
N GLY A 176 12.08 -5.56 -2.94
CA GLY A 176 11.48 -4.56 -2.05
C GLY A 176 11.18 -5.11 -0.66
N GLY A 177 10.67 -6.35 -0.58
CA GLY A 177 10.45 -7.05 0.68
C GLY A 177 11.76 -7.35 1.43
N ALA A 178 12.76 -7.92 0.72
CA ALA A 178 14.08 -8.18 1.27
C ALA A 178 14.76 -6.89 1.77
N PHE A 179 14.65 -5.80 1.00
CA PHE A 179 15.14 -4.49 1.40
C PHE A 179 14.51 -4.04 2.72
N MET A 180 13.20 -4.19 2.89
CA MET A 180 12.54 -3.82 4.15
C MET A 180 12.97 -4.69 5.33
N GLY A 181 13.17 -5.99 5.11
CA GLY A 181 13.73 -6.89 6.13
C GLY A 181 15.13 -6.49 6.58
N ALA A 182 16.02 -6.23 5.63
CA ALA A 182 17.38 -5.75 5.90
C ALA A 182 17.38 -4.35 6.56
N ALA A 183 16.52 -3.44 6.10
CA ALA A 183 16.37 -2.11 6.68
C ALA A 183 15.87 -2.17 8.13
N PHE A 184 14.91 -3.03 8.42
CA PHE A 184 14.40 -3.22 9.77
C PHE A 184 15.46 -3.80 10.71
N ALA A 185 16.27 -4.75 10.22
CA ALA A 185 17.42 -5.29 10.96
C ALA A 185 18.48 -4.21 11.24
N ALA A 186 18.87 -3.45 10.21
CA ALA A 186 19.90 -2.41 10.33
C ALA A 186 19.46 -1.28 11.26
N THR A 187 18.22 -0.82 11.15
CA THR A 187 17.68 0.23 12.03
C THR A 187 17.46 -0.26 13.45
N GLY A 188 17.14 -1.55 13.64
CA GLY A 188 17.14 -2.19 14.96
C GLY A 188 18.52 -2.18 15.59
N ALA A 189 19.55 -2.61 14.87
CA ALA A 189 20.93 -2.59 15.33
C ALA A 189 21.42 -1.17 15.68
N LEU A 190 21.07 -0.18 14.86
CA LEU A 190 21.35 1.24 15.15
C LEU A 190 20.63 1.72 16.42
N GLY A 191 19.37 1.33 16.61
CA GLY A 191 18.61 1.62 17.83
C GLY A 191 19.26 1.02 19.07
N CYS A 192 19.79 -0.21 18.98
CA CYS A 192 20.51 -0.84 20.07
C CYS A 192 21.84 -0.12 20.39
N ALA A 193 22.58 0.28 19.37
CA ALA A 193 23.84 1.01 19.53
C ALA A 193 23.65 2.42 20.12
N ALA A 194 22.51 3.07 19.83
CA ALA A 194 22.20 4.42 20.32
C ALA A 194 21.80 4.48 21.80
N GLY A 195 21.48 3.35 22.44
CA GLY A 195 21.17 3.26 23.86
C GLY A 195 19.86 3.94 24.29
N ALA A 196 19.64 3.97 25.62
CA ALA A 196 18.36 4.31 26.24
C ALA A 196 17.81 5.74 26.08
N PRO A 197 18.55 6.83 25.76
CA PRO A 197 17.90 8.14 25.66
C PRO A 197 17.03 8.31 24.39
N LEU A 198 17.05 7.36 23.44
CA LEU A 198 16.27 7.42 22.19
C LEU A 198 15.29 6.23 22.00
N CYS A 199 15.00 5.48 23.07
CA CYS A 199 14.06 4.35 23.11
C CYS A 199 14.51 3.15 22.24
N GLY A 200 15.03 2.12 22.92
CA GLY A 200 15.66 0.94 22.34
C GLY A 200 14.81 0.24 21.28
N GLY A 201 15.47 -0.28 20.25
CA GLY A 201 14.81 -1.08 19.23
C GLY A 201 14.05 -2.25 19.86
N SER A 202 12.93 -2.63 19.26
CA SER A 202 12.03 -3.72 19.71
C SER A 202 12.73 -5.07 19.90
N LEU A 203 13.99 -5.18 19.45
CA LEU A 203 14.79 -6.39 19.36
C LEU A 203 16.13 -6.27 20.13
N CYS A 204 16.32 -5.24 20.96
CA CYS A 204 17.57 -5.01 21.68
C CYS A 204 17.65 -5.78 22.99
N PRO A 205 18.78 -6.48 23.27
CA PRO A 205 18.95 -7.23 24.53
C PRO A 205 19.14 -6.36 25.79
N ALA A 206 19.56 -5.09 25.67
CA ALA A 206 20.06 -4.32 26.80
C ALA A 206 19.37 -2.96 27.01
N ALA A 207 18.16 -3.01 27.58
CA ALA A 207 17.58 -1.99 28.47
C ALA A 207 16.36 -2.64 29.15
N GLY A 208 16.60 -3.48 30.17
CA GLY A 208 15.54 -4.24 30.88
C GLY A 208 14.96 -5.45 30.14
N GLY A 209 15.58 -5.86 29.03
CA GLY A 209 15.01 -6.82 28.08
C GLY A 209 15.08 -8.28 28.54
N SER A 210 13.94 -8.80 29.00
CA SER A 210 13.66 -10.23 28.86
C SER A 210 13.42 -10.55 27.38
N GLY A 211 14.47 -10.95 26.67
CA GLY A 211 14.38 -12.05 25.69
C GLY A 211 13.72 -11.86 24.31
N ALA A 212 13.97 -10.79 23.56
CA ALA A 212 14.02 -10.92 22.08
C ALA A 212 15.48 -11.20 21.72
N GLY A 213 15.86 -12.48 21.69
CA GLY A 213 17.24 -12.93 21.87
C GLY A 213 18.30 -12.32 20.96
N THR A 214 19.55 -12.49 21.39
CA THR A 214 20.82 -12.24 20.69
C THR A 214 20.88 -12.72 19.23
N TRP A 215 19.91 -13.50 18.76
CA TRP A 215 19.82 -14.01 17.40
C TRP A 215 19.40 -12.94 16.37
N LEU A 216 18.58 -11.94 16.72
CA LEU A 216 18.05 -10.96 15.74
C LEU A 216 19.05 -9.87 15.32
N THR A 217 20.03 -9.57 16.17
CA THR A 217 21.12 -8.60 15.89
C THR A 217 22.33 -9.27 15.24
N GLY A 218 22.39 -10.61 15.25
CA GLY A 218 23.45 -11.38 14.60
C GLY A 218 23.16 -11.66 13.11
N PRO A 219 24.12 -12.27 12.38
CA PRO A 219 23.94 -12.61 10.97
C PRO A 219 22.71 -13.48 10.69
N ALA A 220 22.39 -14.42 11.58
CA ALA A 220 21.21 -15.28 11.47
C ALA A 220 19.88 -14.49 11.59
N GLY A 221 19.86 -13.48 12.44
CA GLY A 221 18.73 -12.56 12.61
C GLY A 221 18.49 -11.69 11.40
N VAL A 222 19.56 -11.10 10.87
CA VAL A 222 19.51 -10.33 9.63
C VAL A 222 18.98 -11.20 8.48
N ALA A 223 19.49 -12.43 8.34
CA ALA A 223 19.00 -13.38 7.35
C ALA A 223 17.52 -13.72 7.55
N THR A 224 17.09 -13.92 8.79
CA THR A 224 15.68 -14.21 9.11
C THR A 224 14.77 -13.03 8.77
N LEU A 225 15.09 -11.82 9.23
CA LEU A 225 14.28 -10.63 8.94
C LEU A 225 14.24 -10.32 7.44
N THR A 226 15.36 -10.51 6.74
CA THR A 226 15.43 -10.37 5.28
C THR A 226 14.56 -11.42 4.58
N GLY A 227 14.61 -12.68 5.03
CA GLY A 227 13.78 -13.77 4.52
C GLY A 227 12.29 -13.56 4.76
N VAL A 228 11.90 -13.15 5.97
CA VAL A 228 10.52 -12.79 6.33
C VAL A 228 10.05 -11.62 5.48
N GLY A 229 10.87 -10.57 5.34
CA GLY A 229 10.57 -9.42 4.49
C GLY A 229 10.37 -9.82 3.03
N LEU A 230 11.25 -10.66 2.47
CA LEU A 230 11.12 -11.19 1.11
C LEU A 230 9.83 -11.97 0.92
N ALA A 231 9.53 -12.89 1.85
CA ALA A 231 8.32 -13.72 1.79
C ALA A 231 7.05 -12.85 1.87
N CYS A 232 7.01 -11.88 2.79
CA CYS A 232 5.91 -10.94 2.94
C CYS A 232 5.77 -10.03 1.71
N GLY A 233 6.87 -9.56 1.13
CA GLY A 233 6.84 -8.73 -0.08
C GLY A 233 6.26 -9.46 -1.29
N LEU A 234 6.69 -10.70 -1.51
CA LEU A 234 6.13 -11.55 -2.57
C LEU A 234 4.64 -11.85 -2.31
N PHE A 235 4.32 -12.37 -1.13
CA PHE A 235 2.94 -12.70 -0.75
C PHE A 235 2.01 -11.49 -0.86
N GLY A 236 2.41 -10.36 -0.29
CA GLY A 236 1.62 -9.13 -0.28
C GLY A 236 1.37 -8.58 -1.68
N SER A 237 2.38 -8.55 -2.55
CA SER A 237 2.19 -8.07 -3.94
C SER A 237 1.31 -9.00 -4.79
N LEU A 238 1.36 -10.31 -4.54
CA LEU A 238 0.47 -11.28 -5.20
C LEU A 238 -0.96 -11.16 -4.67
N LEU A 239 -1.12 -10.95 -3.36
CA LEU A 239 -2.42 -10.71 -2.74
C LEU A 239 -3.05 -9.41 -3.25
N ASP A 240 -2.28 -8.33 -3.33
CA ASP A 240 -2.72 -7.06 -3.92
C ASP A 240 -3.18 -7.27 -5.37
N SER A 241 -2.38 -8.00 -6.16
CA SER A 241 -2.75 -8.35 -7.54
C SER A 241 -4.03 -9.20 -7.62
N LEU A 242 -4.23 -10.14 -6.69
CA LEU A 242 -5.43 -10.97 -6.65
C LEU A 242 -6.68 -10.14 -6.31
N LEU A 243 -6.58 -9.29 -5.29
CA LEU A 243 -7.64 -8.38 -4.89
C LEU A 243 -7.90 -7.35 -6.00
N GLY A 244 -6.88 -6.88 -6.70
CA GLY A 244 -7.02 -5.99 -7.84
C GLY A 244 -7.72 -6.64 -9.02
N ALA A 245 -7.33 -7.86 -9.39
CA ALA A 245 -7.96 -8.61 -10.48
C ALA A 245 -9.45 -8.93 -10.24
N THR A 246 -9.89 -8.97 -8.97
CA THR A 246 -11.23 -9.42 -8.57
C THR A 246 -12.13 -8.28 -8.10
N LEU A 247 -11.61 -7.37 -7.27
CA LEU A 247 -12.37 -6.33 -6.57
C LEU A 247 -12.08 -4.90 -7.03
N GLN A 248 -11.18 -4.71 -8.00
CA GLN A 248 -10.95 -3.41 -8.63
C GLN A 248 -11.27 -3.46 -10.12
N TYR A 249 -12.19 -2.60 -10.55
CA TYR A 249 -12.51 -2.49 -11.96
C TYR A 249 -11.32 -1.97 -12.77
N THR A 250 -11.03 -2.64 -13.89
CA THR A 250 -10.15 -2.15 -14.94
C THR A 250 -10.82 -2.26 -16.30
N GLY A 251 -10.79 -1.17 -17.07
CA GLY A 251 -11.21 -1.13 -18.46
C GLY A 251 -10.13 -0.60 -19.39
N TRP A 252 -10.28 -0.87 -20.68
CA TRP A 252 -9.47 -0.33 -21.76
C TRP A 252 -10.28 0.66 -22.57
N ASP A 253 -9.72 1.84 -22.82
CA ASP A 253 -10.29 2.84 -23.71
C ASP A 253 -9.48 2.90 -25.01
N ASP A 254 -10.09 2.47 -26.12
CA ASP A 254 -9.45 2.44 -27.44
C ASP A 254 -9.11 3.84 -27.97
N ARG A 255 -9.87 4.87 -27.62
CA ARG A 255 -9.61 6.25 -28.08
C ARG A 255 -8.40 6.86 -27.39
N ALA A 256 -8.29 6.64 -26.08
CA ALA A 256 -7.15 7.12 -25.30
C ALA A 256 -5.93 6.19 -25.38
N ALA A 257 -6.12 4.96 -25.89
CA ALA A 257 -5.14 3.87 -25.90
C ALA A 257 -4.55 3.61 -24.50
N ARG A 258 -5.40 3.61 -23.47
CA ARG A 258 -5.01 3.60 -22.06
C ARG A 258 -5.94 2.75 -21.20
N VAL A 259 -5.40 2.34 -20.05
CA VAL A 259 -6.16 1.70 -18.99
C VAL A 259 -6.92 2.76 -18.18
N VAL A 260 -8.19 2.49 -17.93
CA VAL A 260 -9.13 3.42 -17.27
C VAL A 260 -9.90 2.76 -16.13
N GLY A 261 -10.23 3.56 -15.11
CA GLY A 261 -10.96 3.12 -13.92
C GLY A 261 -12.48 3.17 -14.08
N TRP A 262 -13.19 2.73 -13.03
CA TRP A 262 -14.66 2.69 -13.00
C TRP A 262 -15.31 4.07 -13.22
N ARG A 263 -14.71 5.12 -12.64
CA ARG A 263 -15.24 6.49 -12.74
C ARG A 263 -15.30 6.96 -14.20
N HIS A 264 -14.24 6.71 -14.97
CA HIS A 264 -14.16 7.05 -16.39
C HIS A 264 -15.18 6.26 -17.22
N ARG A 265 -15.35 4.96 -16.95
CA ARG A 265 -16.40 4.16 -17.59
C ARG A 265 -17.79 4.75 -17.32
N ARG A 266 -18.06 5.16 -16.08
CA ARG A 266 -19.37 5.69 -15.66
C ARG A 266 -19.66 7.06 -16.27
N SER A 267 -18.66 7.94 -16.41
CA SER A 267 -18.84 9.24 -17.08
C SER A 267 -19.13 9.09 -18.57
N ARG A 268 -18.58 8.08 -19.24
CA ARG A 268 -18.88 7.80 -20.66
C ARG A 268 -20.21 7.07 -20.88
N GLY A 269 -20.57 6.12 -20.00
CA GLY A 269 -21.86 5.43 -20.06
C GLY A 269 -23.05 6.28 -19.59
N GLY A 270 -22.81 7.36 -18.86
CA GLY A 270 -23.86 8.25 -18.32
C GLY A 270 -24.53 9.17 -19.35
N GLY A 271 -23.98 9.30 -20.56
CA GLY A 271 -24.59 10.10 -21.63
C GLY A 271 -25.94 9.57 -22.10
N ALA A 272 -26.13 8.25 -22.10
CA ALA A 272 -27.39 7.63 -22.52
C ALA A 272 -28.46 7.58 -21.41
N ALA A 273 -28.06 7.55 -20.13
CA ALA A 273 -28.99 7.48 -19.00
C ALA A 273 -29.37 8.86 -18.43
N GLY A 274 -28.54 9.90 -18.65
CA GLY A 274 -28.81 11.27 -18.21
C GLY A 274 -29.78 12.04 -19.11
N ALA A 275 -29.87 11.67 -20.39
CA ALA A 275 -30.83 12.27 -21.32
C ALA A 275 -32.28 11.82 -21.04
N CYS A 276 -32.48 10.60 -20.56
CA CYS A 276 -33.82 10.06 -20.28
C CYS A 276 -34.44 10.58 -18.96
N LEU A 277 -33.69 11.36 -18.16
CA LEU A 277 -34.18 11.93 -16.88
C LEU A 277 -34.36 13.46 -16.92
N GLN A 278 -34.11 14.13 -18.05
CA GLN A 278 -34.44 15.55 -18.23
C GLN A 278 -35.72 15.79 -19.05
N ASP A 279 -36.23 14.78 -19.78
CA ASP A 279 -37.50 14.90 -20.53
C ASP A 279 -38.77 14.65 -19.69
N GLY A 280 -38.63 14.36 -18.39
CA GLY A 280 -39.78 14.21 -17.46
C GLY A 280 -40.32 15.51 -16.86
N LYS A 281 -39.77 16.69 -17.23
CA LYS A 281 -40.16 17.99 -16.64
C LYS A 281 -40.39 19.09 -17.69
N LYS A 282 -41.09 18.79 -18.77
CA LYS A 282 -41.82 19.80 -19.57
C LYS A 282 -43.17 19.26 -20.02
N GLY A 283 -44.12 19.25 -19.09
CA GLY A 283 -45.54 19.22 -19.41
C GLY A 283 -46.12 20.63 -19.31
N LEU A 284 -46.93 20.98 -20.31
CA LEU A 284 -47.77 22.18 -20.48
C LEU A 284 -47.10 23.42 -21.09
N ALA A 285 -47.10 23.50 -22.41
CA ALA A 285 -47.94 24.48 -23.13
C ALA A 285 -47.92 24.24 -24.65
N ASP A 286 -49.13 24.30 -25.20
CA ASP A 286 -49.52 24.67 -26.56
C ASP A 286 -49.42 23.65 -27.72
N GLY A 287 -50.52 23.62 -28.47
CA GLY A 287 -50.79 22.71 -29.57
C GLY A 287 -50.25 23.17 -30.91
N GLY A 288 -50.01 22.21 -31.79
CA GLY A 288 -49.60 22.48 -33.17
C GLY A 288 -49.39 21.19 -33.92
N ARG A 289 -50.22 20.96 -34.94
CA ARG A 289 -50.25 19.80 -35.83
C ARG A 289 -49.29 20.04 -37.00
N ALA A 290 -48.37 19.12 -37.30
CA ALA A 290 -47.74 19.01 -38.62
C ALA A 290 -47.09 17.63 -38.85
N ASN A 291 -47.08 17.25 -40.11
CA ASN A 291 -46.80 15.94 -40.73
C ASN A 291 -45.36 15.92 -41.32
N GLY A 292 -44.75 14.75 -41.51
CA GLY A 292 -43.48 14.58 -42.25
C GLY A 292 -42.58 13.50 -41.64
N THR A 293 -42.55 12.27 -42.19
CA THR A 293 -41.63 11.72 -43.22
C THR A 293 -40.25 11.31 -42.69
N ASP A 294 -39.96 10.04 -42.96
CA ASP A 294 -38.68 9.32 -43.14
C ASP A 294 -37.37 10.13 -43.08
N ASP A 295 -36.37 9.50 -42.44
CA ASP A 295 -35.01 9.27 -42.97
C ASP A 295 -33.94 9.29 -41.87
N GLY A 296 -32.98 8.37 -41.99
CA GLY A 296 -31.59 8.69 -41.66
C GLY A 296 -31.04 8.07 -40.38
N GLU A 297 -30.39 6.92 -40.58
CA GLU A 297 -29.02 6.63 -40.13
C GLU A 297 -28.42 7.56 -39.07
N GLY A 298 -28.10 6.97 -37.92
CA GLY A 298 -27.38 7.64 -36.86
C GLY A 298 -27.01 6.66 -35.74
N GLU A 299 -26.36 5.55 -36.10
CA GLU A 299 -25.67 4.69 -35.14
C GLU A 299 -24.49 5.48 -34.55
N ALA A 300 -24.81 6.36 -33.60
CA ALA A 300 -23.87 7.26 -32.95
C ALA A 300 -22.98 6.47 -31.98
N ASP A 301 -21.91 5.88 -32.52
CA ASP A 301 -20.54 5.84 -31.99
C ASP A 301 -20.40 6.03 -30.46
N ALA A 302 -20.98 5.11 -29.69
CA ALA A 302 -20.75 4.98 -28.27
C ALA A 302 -19.42 4.24 -28.07
N ALA A 303 -18.31 4.97 -28.09
CA ALA A 303 -16.99 4.42 -27.84
C ALA A 303 -16.93 3.60 -26.53
N ALA A 304 -16.98 2.29 -26.69
CA ALA A 304 -17.16 1.36 -25.60
C ALA A 304 -15.84 1.16 -24.87
N VAL A 305 -15.77 1.60 -23.61
CA VAL A 305 -14.70 1.16 -22.70
C VAL A 305 -14.86 -0.35 -22.51
N VAL A 306 -13.88 -1.13 -22.98
CA VAL A 306 -13.90 -2.59 -22.90
C VAL A 306 -13.49 -3.01 -21.50
N HIS A 307 -14.28 -3.87 -20.85
CA HIS A 307 -13.95 -4.39 -19.53
C HIS A 307 -12.79 -5.41 -19.63
N ILE A 308 -11.78 -5.28 -18.77
CA ILE A 308 -10.64 -6.21 -18.69
C ILE A 308 -10.77 -7.14 -17.48
N SER A 309 -10.91 -6.57 -16.27
CA SER A 309 -10.88 -7.33 -15.02
C SER A 309 -11.61 -6.61 -13.89
N GLY A 310 -11.94 -7.41 -12.86
CA GLY A 310 -12.46 -6.97 -11.57
C GLY A 310 -13.84 -6.30 -11.57
N LEU A 311 -14.38 -6.17 -10.37
CA LEU A 311 -15.64 -5.49 -10.09
C LEU A 311 -15.36 -4.14 -9.41
N PRO A 312 -16.23 -3.14 -9.52
CA PRO A 312 -16.04 -1.84 -8.88
C PRO A 312 -16.42 -1.88 -7.38
N VAL A 313 -15.80 -2.79 -6.60
CA VAL A 313 -16.12 -3.02 -5.18
C VAL A 313 -15.20 -2.20 -4.28
N LEU A 314 -13.89 -2.26 -4.52
CA LEU A 314 -12.88 -1.58 -3.71
C LEU A 314 -12.14 -0.53 -4.53
N SER A 315 -11.75 0.54 -3.84
CA SER A 315 -10.80 1.52 -4.37
C SER A 315 -9.37 0.99 -4.30
N ASN A 316 -8.44 1.67 -4.98
CA ASN A 316 -7.01 1.33 -4.89
C ASN A 316 -6.51 1.35 -3.44
N ASP A 317 -6.77 2.46 -2.75
CA ASP A 317 -6.31 2.65 -1.38
C ASP A 317 -6.90 1.61 -0.41
N ALA A 318 -8.13 1.13 -0.66
CA ALA A 318 -8.76 0.09 0.15
C ALA A 318 -8.13 -1.29 -0.07
N VAL A 319 -7.78 -1.65 -1.30
CA VAL A 319 -7.07 -2.90 -1.59
C VAL A 319 -5.69 -2.89 -0.95
N ASN A 320 -4.92 -1.80 -1.12
CA ASN A 320 -3.61 -1.65 -0.50
C ASN A 320 -3.69 -1.83 1.03
N PHE A 321 -4.70 -1.22 1.68
CA PHE A 321 -4.92 -1.36 3.11
C PHE A 321 -5.19 -2.82 3.52
N VAL A 322 -6.10 -3.50 2.82
CA VAL A 322 -6.47 -4.90 3.11
C VAL A 322 -5.29 -5.84 2.86
N ALA A 323 -4.60 -5.70 1.73
CA ALA A 323 -3.44 -6.52 1.38
C ALA A 323 -2.33 -6.36 2.43
N ALA A 324 -2.04 -5.12 2.85
CA ALA A 324 -1.02 -4.85 3.86
C ALA A 324 -1.42 -5.38 5.24
N ALA A 325 -2.68 -5.26 5.65
CA ALA A 325 -3.18 -5.80 6.92
C ALA A 325 -3.10 -7.33 6.98
N ILE A 326 -3.51 -8.04 5.92
CA ILE A 326 -3.40 -9.50 5.86
C ILE A 326 -1.93 -9.94 5.83
N THR A 327 -1.09 -9.23 5.08
CA THR A 327 0.34 -9.53 5.01
C THR A 327 1.05 -9.26 6.35
N ALA A 328 0.58 -8.30 7.14
CA ALA A 328 1.05 -8.09 8.50
C ALA A 328 0.78 -9.33 9.37
N CYS A 329 -0.41 -9.91 9.31
CA CYS A 329 -0.69 -11.15 10.03
C CYS A 329 0.24 -12.30 9.59
N ALA A 330 0.53 -12.42 8.28
CA ALA A 330 1.49 -13.40 7.78
C ALA A 330 2.91 -13.13 8.32
N GLY A 331 3.36 -11.88 8.33
CA GLY A 331 4.65 -11.47 8.87
C GLY A 331 4.79 -11.76 10.36
N ALA A 332 3.72 -11.54 11.14
CA ALA A 332 3.67 -11.89 12.56
C ALA A 332 3.91 -13.39 12.77
N VAL A 333 3.16 -14.24 12.07
CA VAL A 333 3.28 -15.71 12.18
C VAL A 333 4.63 -16.22 11.69
N LEU A 334 5.14 -15.67 10.59
CA LEU A 334 6.44 -16.06 10.03
C LEU A 334 7.58 -15.74 10.98
N LEU A 335 7.58 -14.54 11.57
CA LEU A 335 8.64 -14.14 12.49
C LEU A 335 8.57 -14.89 13.82
N GLU A 336 7.37 -15.13 14.34
CA GLU A 336 7.15 -15.97 15.52
C GLU A 336 7.72 -17.37 15.33
N ARG A 337 7.40 -18.02 14.20
CA ARG A 337 7.89 -19.37 13.90
C ARG A 337 9.39 -19.44 13.67
N ALA A 338 10.01 -18.36 13.22
CA ALA A 338 11.45 -18.31 13.00
C ALA A 338 12.25 -18.05 14.29
N GLY A 339 11.58 -17.53 15.34
CA GLY A 339 12.16 -17.30 16.66
C GLY A 339 11.84 -18.36 17.72
N ALA A 340 10.97 -19.33 17.40
CA ALA A 340 10.68 -20.52 18.19
C ALA A 340 11.69 -21.63 17.88
#